data_AF-H2UNV5-F1
#
_entry.id   AF-H2UNV5-F1
#
_cell.length_a   1.000
_cell.length_b   1.000
_cell.length_c   1.000
_cell.angle_alpha   90.00
_cell.angle_beta   90.00
_cell.angle_gamma   90.00
#
_symmetry.space_group_name_H-M   'P 1'
#
loop_
_entity.id
_entity.type
_entity.pdbx_description
1 polymer ?
#
loop_
_entity_poly.entity_id
_entity_poly.type
_entity_poly.pdbx_seq_one_letter_code
_entity_poly.pdbx_strand_id
1 'polypeptide(L)'
;MAKGTEQGIRLSCMNPAFLNSNSTSHTWPFSAVAELVDNASDPGVCAKQMWIDVVEEKGHLCLTFTDNGCGMTPSKLHKMLR
;
A
#
# COMPACT_ATOMS: atom_id res chain seq x y z
N MET A 1 -13.71 12.58 -0.57
CA MET A 1 -14.76 13.51 -0.09
C MET A 1 -14.36 14.02 1.27
N ALA A 2 -14.19 15.34 1.42
CA ALA A 2 -14.01 15.97 2.72
C ALA A 2 -15.35 15.95 3.47
N LYS A 3 -15.49 15.07 4.47
CA LYS A 3 -16.58 15.19 5.46
C LYS A 3 -16.12 16.21 6.50
N GLY A 4 -16.86 17.30 6.65
CA GLY A 4 -16.59 18.33 7.66
C GLY A 4 -16.57 17.72 9.06
N THR A 5 -15.62 18.15 9.89
CA THR A 5 -15.58 17.85 11.32
C THR A 5 -16.30 18.96 12.09
N GLU A 6 -16.99 18.58 13.17
CA GLU A 6 -17.82 19.42 14.05
C GLU A 6 -17.05 20.54 14.81
N GLN A 7 -15.83 20.91 14.39
CA GLN A 7 -14.92 21.79 15.14
C GLN A 7 -14.22 22.88 14.29
N GLY A 8 -14.80 23.24 13.14
CA GLY A 8 -14.57 24.55 12.49
C GLY A 8 -13.28 24.74 11.68
N ILE A 9 -12.27 23.88 11.80
CA ILE A 9 -11.06 23.92 10.95
C ILE A 9 -11.11 22.79 9.92
N ARG A 10 -10.93 23.16 8.64
CA ARG A 10 -10.93 22.20 7.53
C ARG A 10 -9.68 21.31 7.59
N LEU A 11 -9.88 20.00 7.43
CA LEU A 11 -8.79 19.06 7.24
C LEU A 11 -8.14 19.24 5.85
N SER A 12 -6.83 19.04 5.78
CA SER A 12 -6.17 18.85 4.49
C SER A 12 -6.77 17.63 3.80
N CYS A 13 -7.06 17.77 2.50
CA CYS A 13 -7.72 16.74 1.71
C CYS A 13 -6.82 16.30 0.57
N MET A 14 -6.78 15.00 0.29
CA MET A 14 -6.05 14.45 -0.84
C MET A 14 -6.95 14.39 -2.08
N ASN A 15 -6.49 14.95 -3.19
CA ASN A 15 -7.07 14.74 -4.51
C ASN A 15 -6.68 13.34 -5.01
N PRO A 16 -7.57 12.53 -5.60
CA PRO A 16 -7.21 11.23 -6.17
C PRO A 16 -6.01 11.27 -7.13
N ALA A 17 -5.80 12.36 -7.86
CA ALA A 17 -4.63 12.55 -8.73
C ALA A 17 -3.29 12.50 -7.97
N PHE A 18 -3.30 12.77 -6.66
CA PHE A 18 -2.11 12.67 -5.81
C PHE A 18 -1.53 11.26 -5.80
N LEU A 19 -2.33 10.20 -5.97
CA LEU A 19 -1.80 8.83 -6.06
C LEU A 19 -0.83 8.67 -7.23
N ASN A 20 -1.17 9.26 -8.38
CA ASN A 20 -0.29 9.26 -9.55
C ASN A 20 0.94 10.13 -9.31
N SER A 21 0.78 11.35 -8.79
CA SER A 21 1.92 12.22 -8.47
C SER A 21 2.86 11.57 -7.46
N ASN A 22 2.33 10.90 -6.43
CA ASN A 22 3.12 10.19 -5.43
C ASN A 22 3.92 9.03 -6.05
N SER A 23 3.34 8.32 -7.03
CA SER A 23 4.03 7.22 -7.72
C SER A 23 5.27 7.65 -8.51
N THR A 24 5.38 8.94 -8.86
CA THR A 24 6.53 9.48 -9.61
C THR A 24 7.82 9.59 -8.78
N SER A 25 7.77 9.27 -7.48
CA SER A 25 8.97 9.11 -6.64
C SER A 25 9.87 7.97 -7.14
N HIS A 26 9.29 6.98 -7.81
CA HIS A 26 9.99 5.82 -8.35
C HIS A 26 10.34 6.03 -9.83
N THR A 27 11.63 6.22 -10.11
CA THR A 27 12.14 6.30 -11.49
C THR A 27 12.41 4.93 -12.11
N TRP A 28 12.41 3.87 -11.31
CA TRP A 28 12.64 2.49 -11.73
C TRP A 28 11.57 1.55 -11.15
N PRO A 29 10.92 0.68 -11.94
CA PRO A 29 9.83 -0.15 -11.42
C PRO A 29 10.24 -1.05 -10.25
N PHE A 30 11.49 -1.52 -10.22
CA PHE A 30 11.95 -2.37 -9.12
C PHE A 30 12.18 -1.61 -7.81
N SER A 31 12.28 -0.28 -7.81
CA SER A 31 12.27 0.48 -6.54
C SER A 31 10.89 0.46 -5.89
N ALA A 32 9.82 0.49 -6.68
CA ALA A 32 8.46 0.31 -6.16
C ALA A 32 8.21 -1.13 -5.68
N VAL A 33 8.77 -2.13 -6.37
CA VAL A 33 8.74 -3.54 -5.93
C VAL A 33 9.48 -3.70 -4.60
N ALA A 34 10.64 -3.05 -4.45
CA ALA A 34 11.43 -3.10 -3.22
C ALA A 34 10.67 -2.58 -2.00
N GLU A 35 9.88 -1.51 -2.13
CA GLU A 35 9.05 -1.00 -1.02
C GLU A 35 8.06 -2.05 -0.49
N LEU A 36 7.53 -2.94 -1.34
CA LEU A 36 6.65 -4.02 -0.90
C LEU A 36 7.42 -5.13 -0.18
N VAL A 37 8.65 -5.44 -0.62
CA VAL A 37 9.55 -6.39 0.03
C VAL A 37 10.01 -5.88 1.39
N ASP A 38 10.31 -4.59 1.50
CA ASP A 38 10.72 -3.93 2.75
C ASP A 38 9.62 -4.04 3.81
N ASN A 39 8.36 -3.77 3.43
CA ASN A 39 7.21 -3.91 4.32
C ASN A 39 7.04 -5.33 4.88
N ALA A 40 7.32 -6.37 4.09
CA ALA A 40 7.26 -7.76 4.56
C ALA A 40 8.44 -8.11 5.48
N SER A 41 9.61 -7.52 5.21
CA SER A 41 10.84 -7.73 5.97
C SER A 41 10.89 -6.92 7.28
N ASP A 42 9.94 -6.00 7.48
CA ASP A 42 9.88 -5.17 8.67
C ASP A 42 9.80 -6.01 9.97
N PRO A 43 10.53 -5.63 11.02
CA PRO A 43 10.51 -6.36 12.30
C PRO A 43 9.11 -6.50 12.91
N GLY A 44 8.19 -5.59 12.60
CA GLY A 44 6.80 -5.64 13.06
C GLY A 44 5.87 -6.56 12.24
N VAL A 45 6.34 -7.10 11.11
CA VAL A 45 5.61 -8.04 10.25
C VAL A 45 6.17 -9.45 10.39
N CYS A 46 7.48 -9.62 10.62
CA CYS A 46 8.11 -10.92 10.90
C CYS A 46 7.85 -11.99 9.82
N ALA A 47 7.67 -11.60 8.55
CA ALA A 47 7.53 -12.59 7.48
C ALA A 47 8.85 -13.38 7.33
N LYS A 48 8.74 -14.70 7.20
CA LYS A 48 9.89 -15.57 6.91
C LYS A 48 10.09 -15.77 5.42
N GLN A 49 9.00 -15.70 4.67
CA GLN A 49 8.96 -15.91 3.23
C GLN A 49 7.97 -14.93 2.60
N MET A 50 8.31 -14.51 1.39
CA MET A 50 7.45 -13.76 0.49
C MET A 50 7.50 -14.45 -0.88
N TRP A 51 6.36 -14.47 -1.56
CA TRP A 51 6.21 -14.95 -2.93
C TRP A 51 5.79 -13.79 -3.82
N ILE A 52 6.48 -13.66 -4.96
CA ILE A 52 6.20 -12.67 -5.99
C ILE A 52 5.89 -13.45 -7.26
N ASP A 53 4.66 -13.32 -7.75
CA ASP A 53 4.15 -14.09 -8.89
C ASP A 53 3.35 -13.21 -9.84
N VAL A 54 3.17 -13.70 -11.07
CA VAL A 54 2.25 -13.12 -12.04
C VAL A 54 1.13 -14.13 -12.28
N VAL A 55 -0.10 -13.73 -11.98
CA VAL A 55 -1.30 -14.56 -12.12
C VAL A 55 -2.32 -13.88 -13.03
N GLU A 56 -3.18 -14.66 -13.67
CA GLU A 56 -4.31 -14.12 -14.41
C GLU A 56 -5.58 -14.21 -13.55
N GLU A 57 -6.13 -13.06 -13.18
CA GLU A 57 -7.33 -12.96 -12.36
C GLU A 57 -8.42 -12.20 -13.11
N LYS A 58 -9.54 -12.88 -13.37
CA LYS A 58 -10.69 -12.32 -14.11
C LYS A 58 -10.28 -11.67 -15.45
N GLY A 59 -9.36 -12.31 -16.18
CA GLY A 59 -8.86 -11.83 -17.47
C GLY A 59 -7.81 -10.70 -17.38
N HIS A 60 -7.29 -10.39 -16.19
CA HIS A 60 -6.25 -9.38 -15.99
C HIS A 60 -4.97 -10.02 -15.45
N LEU A 61 -3.83 -9.70 -16.08
CA LEU A 61 -2.53 -10.03 -15.51
C LEU A 61 -2.28 -9.20 -14.25
N CYS A 62 -2.02 -9.88 -13.14
CA CYS A 62 -1.85 -9.32 -11.82
C CYS A 62 -0.49 -9.71 -11.26
N LEU A 63 0.27 -8.72 -10.76
CA LEU A 63 1.46 -8.97 -9.97
C LEU A 63 1.04 -9.17 -8.50
N THR A 64 1.34 -10.32 -7.93
CA THR A 64 0.96 -10.67 -6.56
C THR A 64 2.15 -10.67 -5.63
N PHE A 65 1.97 -10.10 -4.45
CA PHE A 65 2.90 -10.12 -3.34
C PHE A 65 2.21 -10.78 -2.16
N THR A 66 2.70 -11.94 -1.75
CA THR A 66 2.13 -12.69 -0.62
C THR A 66 3.22 -12.99 0.38
N ASP A 67 3.03 -12.62 1.64
CA ASP A 67 3.94 -12.96 2.74
C ASP A 67 3.23 -13.79 3.81
N ASN A 68 4.02 -14.46 4.65
CA ASN A 68 3.52 -15.25 5.78
C ASN A 68 3.77 -14.57 7.14
N GLY A 69 3.80 -13.24 7.17
CA GLY A 69 4.00 -12.45 8.37
C GLY A 69 2.76 -12.35 9.27
N CYS A 70 2.81 -11.41 10.21
CA CYS A 70 1.81 -11.22 11.26
C CYS A 70 0.48 -10.63 10.77
N GLY A 71 0.41 -10.20 9.51
CA GLY A 71 -0.76 -9.55 8.93
C GLY A 71 -1.13 -8.22 9.60
N MET A 72 -2.39 -7.82 9.46
CA MET A 72 -2.90 -6.55 9.97
C MET A 72 -4.32 -6.68 10.54
N THR A 73 -4.61 -5.95 11.61
CA THR A 73 -5.98 -5.71 12.05
C THR A 73 -6.67 -4.71 11.10
N PRO A 74 -8.02 -4.63 11.08
CA PRO A 74 -8.74 -3.67 10.24
C PRO A 74 -8.30 -2.20 10.44
N SER A 75 -7.96 -1.82 11.68
CA SER A 75 -7.46 -0.48 11.99
C SER A 75 -6.05 -0.24 11.42
N LYS A 76 -5.16 -1.24 11.48
CA LYS A 76 -3.81 -1.14 10.90
C LYS A 76 -3.87 -1.09 9.37
N LEU A 77 -4.74 -1.88 8.76
CA LEU A 77 -4.99 -1.83 7.31
C LEU A 77 -5.52 -0.47 6.87
N HIS A 78 -6.43 0.14 7.64
CA HIS A 78 -6.93 1.48 7.34
C HIS A 78 -5.81 2.53 7.32
N LYS A 79 -4.85 2.43 8.24
CA LYS A 79 -3.67 3.30 8.31
C LYS A 79 -2.66 3.04 7.20
N MET A 80 -2.58 1.82 6.68
CA MET A 80 -1.74 1.52 5.51
C MET A 80 -2.27 2.22 4.25
N LEU A 81 -3.60 2.35 4.13
CA LEU A 81 -4.26 2.91 2.94
C LEU A 81 -4.53 4.43 3.01
N ARG A 82 -4.19 5.10 4.11
CA ARG A 82 -4.58 6.51 4.35
C ARG A 82 -3.50 7.38 4.94
#